data_AF-U3TTY0-F1
#
_entry.id   AF-U3TTY0-F1
#
_cell.length_a   1.000
_cell.length_b   1.000
_cell.length_c   1.000
_cell.angle_alpha   90.00
_cell.angle_beta   90.00
_cell.angle_gamma   90.00
#
_symmetry.space_group_name_H-M   'P 1'
#
loop_
_entity.id
_entity.type
_entity.pdbx_description
1 polymer ?
#
loop_
_entity_poly.entity_id
_entity_poly.type
_entity_poly.pdbx_seq_one_letter_code
_entity_poly.pdbx_strand_id
1 'polypeptide(L)'
;MVGFDISWGMWFLAFLPLGILLILTMPLLAYWLYPPEVKVNDEMPRWAKAELEKLGPLSRNEILLLVSVVAALMMWIFATAWIEPAMAALLVIVLMLWTGVLNWNDITSNKAAWNTFA
;
A
#
# COMPACT_ATOMS: atom_id res chain seq x y z
N MET A 1 -5.18 -29.94 -25.83
CA MET A 1 -5.11 -29.25 -24.52
C MET A 1 -5.43 -27.80 -24.81
N VAL A 2 -6.53 -27.29 -24.25
CA VAL A 2 -7.16 -26.04 -24.68
C VAL A 2 -6.21 -24.87 -24.40
N GLY A 3 -5.75 -24.21 -25.48
CA GLY A 3 -4.86 -23.05 -25.45
C GLY A 3 -5.66 -21.75 -25.41
N PHE A 4 -5.87 -21.23 -24.19
CA PHE A 4 -6.27 -19.85 -23.97
C PHE A 4 -5.18 -19.14 -23.18
N ASP A 5 -4.36 -18.35 -23.87
CA ASP A 5 -3.50 -17.36 -23.22
C ASP A 5 -4.40 -16.21 -22.74
N ILE A 6 -4.84 -16.30 -21.48
CA ILE A 6 -5.56 -15.20 -20.82
C ILE A 6 -4.54 -14.10 -20.55
N SER A 7 -4.51 -13.08 -21.40
CA SER A 7 -3.72 -11.88 -21.12
C SER A 7 -4.31 -11.12 -19.94
N TRP A 8 -3.45 -10.40 -19.19
CA TRP A 8 -3.87 -9.59 -18.04
C TRP A 8 -5.04 -8.64 -18.38
N GLY A 9 -4.99 -8.01 -19.56
CA GLY A 9 -6.04 -7.12 -20.04
C GLY A 9 -7.36 -7.84 -20.34
N MET A 10 -7.30 -9.05 -20.90
CA MET A 10 -8.50 -9.87 -21.15
C MET A 10 -9.15 -10.33 -19.85
N TRP A 11 -8.36 -10.76 -18.86
CA TRP A 11 -8.86 -11.08 -17.53
C TRP A 11 -9.52 -9.86 -16.88
N PHE A 12 -8.86 -8.69 -16.92
CA PHE A 12 -9.38 -7.46 -16.35
C PHE A 12 -10.71 -7.05 -16.99
N LEU A 13 -10.81 -7.07 -18.32
CA LEU A 13 -12.04 -6.74 -19.05
C LEU A 13 -13.17 -7.73 -18.77
N ALA A 14 -12.86 -9.02 -18.69
CA ALA A 14 -13.84 -10.05 -18.36
C ALA A 14 -14.35 -9.93 -16.91
N PHE A 15 -13.48 -9.57 -15.98
CA PHE A 15 -13.83 -9.38 -14.57
C PHE A 15 -14.46 -8.01 -14.28
N LEU A 16 -14.19 -6.99 -15.10
CA LEU A 16 -14.63 -5.60 -14.89
C LEU A 16 -16.12 -5.46 -14.50
N PRO A 17 -17.09 -6.12 -15.17
CA PRO A 17 -18.50 -5.96 -14.85
C PRO A 17 -18.82 -6.47 -13.44
N LEU A 18 -18.23 -7.62 -13.06
CA LEU A 18 -18.39 -8.22 -11.74
C LEU A 18 -17.63 -7.41 -10.68
N GLY A 19 -16.41 -6.95 -11.00
CA GLY A 19 -15.58 -6.14 -10.13
C GLY A 19 -16.24 -4.82 -9.76
N ILE A 20 -16.84 -4.11 -10.72
CA ILE A 20 -17.59 -2.87 -10.46
C ILE A 20 -18.80 -3.14 -9.57
N LEU A 21 -19.57 -4.21 -9.86
CA LEU A 21 -20.70 -4.60 -9.02
C LEU A 21 -20.24 -4.87 -7.58
N LEU A 22 -19.17 -5.63 -7.39
CA LEU A 22 -18.62 -5.93 -6.06
C LEU A 22 -18.11 -4.67 -5.35
N ILE A 23 -17.38 -3.79 -6.05
CA ILE A 23 -16.88 -2.53 -5.48
C ILE A 23 -18.01 -1.61 -5.04
N LEU A 24 -19.15 -1.58 -5.74
CA LEU A 24 -20.31 -0.77 -5.36
C LEU A 24 -21.14 -1.44 -4.25
N THR A 25 -21.36 -2.75 -4.35
CA THR A 25 -22.18 -3.50 -3.39
C THR A 25 -21.49 -3.70 -2.05
N MET A 26 -20.17 -3.90 -2.01
CA MET A 26 -19.41 -4.12 -0.76
C MET A 26 -19.55 -2.98 0.26
N PRO A 27 -19.34 -1.70 -0.07
CA PRO A 27 -19.51 -0.63 0.90
C PRO A 27 -20.98 -0.48 1.35
N LEU A 28 -21.95 -0.71 0.45
CA LEU A 28 -23.38 -0.68 0.80
C LEU A 28 -23.74 -1.81 1.77
N LEU A 29 -23.29 -3.03 1.49
CA LEU A 29 -23.49 -4.20 2.35
C LEU A 29 -22.78 -4.03 3.69
N ALA A 30 -21.52 -3.57 3.69
CA ALA A 30 -20.77 -3.29 4.91
C ALA A 30 -21.48 -2.24 5.77
N TYR A 31 -21.99 -1.17 5.16
CA TYR A 31 -22.75 -0.14 5.87
C TYR A 31 -24.07 -0.66 6.46
N TRP A 32 -24.71 -1.64 5.82
CA TRP A 32 -25.99 -2.18 6.28
C TRP A 32 -25.84 -3.30 7.31
N LEU A 33 -24.88 -4.21 7.11
CA LEU A 33 -24.57 -5.33 8.02
C LEU A 33 -23.81 -4.86 9.27
N TYR A 34 -22.90 -3.91 9.11
CA TYR A 34 -22.09 -3.35 10.19
C TYR A 34 -22.25 -1.82 10.18
N PRO A 35 -23.44 -1.32 10.55
CA PRO A 35 -23.68 0.11 10.57
C PRO A 35 -22.63 0.78 11.47
N PRO A 36 -21.88 1.77 10.95
CA PRO A 36 -20.81 2.39 11.72
C PRO A 36 -21.40 3.08 12.95
N GLU A 37 -20.81 2.80 14.11
CA GLU A 37 -21.23 3.35 15.40
C GLU A 37 -21.09 4.88 15.44
N VAL A 38 -20.12 5.42 14.70
CA VAL A 38 -19.85 6.86 14.57
C VAL A 38 -20.01 7.28 13.11
N LYS A 39 -21.13 7.95 12.79
CA LYS A 39 -21.46 8.36 11.41
C LYS A 39 -20.87 9.71 11.02
N VAL A 40 -20.82 10.65 11.96
CA VAL A 40 -20.18 11.97 11.79
C VAL A 40 -19.64 12.38 13.15
N ASN A 41 -18.36 12.72 13.23
CA ASN A 41 -17.75 13.29 14.42
C ASN A 41 -16.96 14.53 14.02
N ASP A 42 -17.53 15.71 14.28
CA ASP A 42 -16.92 17.00 13.94
C ASP A 42 -15.65 17.30 14.75
N GLU A 43 -15.39 16.54 15.81
CA GLU A 43 -14.15 16.64 16.60
C GLU A 43 -13.00 15.91 15.92
N MET A 44 -13.25 14.88 15.10
CA MET A 44 -12.20 14.12 14.41
C MET A 44 -11.39 14.98 13.42
N PRO A 45 -11.99 15.78 12.52
CA PRO A 45 -11.24 16.69 11.66
C PRO A 45 -10.48 17.77 12.44
N ARG A 46 -11.06 18.27 13.54
CA ARG A 46 -10.44 19.28 14.39
C ARG A 46 -9.24 18.72 15.14
N TRP A 47 -9.38 17.53 15.70
CA TRP A 47 -8.29 16.78 16.33
C TRP A 47 -7.19 16.45 15.32
N ALA A 48 -7.53 15.93 14.14
CA ALA A 48 -6.55 15.59 13.11
C ALA A 48 -5.72 16.81 12.66
N LYS A 49 -6.37 17.98 12.52
CA LYS A 49 -5.66 19.23 12.20
C LYS A 49 -4.74 19.66 13.35
N ALA A 50 -5.21 19.62 14.59
CA ALA A 50 -4.39 19.95 15.75
C ALA A 50 -3.20 18.99 15.91
N GLU A 51 -3.38 17.71 15.62
CA GLU A 51 -2.30 16.72 15.69
C GLU A 51 -1.29 16.91 14.54
N LEU A 52 -1.74 17.23 13.33
CA LEU A 52 -0.87 17.60 12.22
C LEU A 52 -0.02 18.85 12.53
N GLU A 53 -0.63 19.85 13.18
CA GLU A 53 0.10 21.05 13.64
C GLU A 53 1.17 20.71 14.69
N LYS A 54 0.93 19.72 15.56
CA LYS A 54 1.93 19.24 16.54
C LYS A 54 3.08 18.45 15.90
N LEU A 55 2.79 17.63 14.90
CA LEU A 55 3.81 16.85 14.18
C LEU A 55 4.80 17.77 13.45
N GLY A 56 4.33 18.92 12.97
CA GLY A 56 5.20 19.94 12.37
C GLY A 56 5.69 19.55 10.97
N PRO A 57 6.80 20.15 10.50
CA PRO A 57 7.32 19.90 9.16
C PRO A 57 7.92 18.50 9.05
N LEU A 58 7.83 17.92 7.85
CA LEU A 58 8.40 16.60 7.55
C LEU A 58 9.90 16.58 7.86
N SER A 59 10.30 15.59 8.66
CA SER A 59 11.68 15.31 8.96
C SER A 59 12.41 14.76 7.74
N ARG A 60 13.74 14.88 7.74
CA ARG A 60 14.59 14.34 6.67
C ARG A 60 14.34 12.84 6.43
N ASN A 61 14.12 12.08 7.49
CA ASN A 61 13.90 10.64 7.39
C ASN A 61 12.54 10.30 6.75
N GLU A 62 11.49 11.08 7.05
CA GLU A 62 10.18 10.93 6.40
C GLU A 62 10.24 11.26 4.91
N ILE A 63 11.00 12.29 4.53
CA ILE A 63 11.21 12.63 3.11
C ILE A 63 11.97 11.50 2.41
N LEU A 64 13.03 10.97 3.00
CA LEU A 64 13.79 9.86 2.43
C LEU A 64 12.94 8.58 2.30
N LEU A 65 12.08 8.31 3.28
CA LEU A 65 11.10 7.22 3.20
C LEU A 65 10.13 7.45 2.03
N LEU A 66 9.56 8.64 1.92
CA LEU A 66 8.61 8.97 0.84
C LEU A 66 9.25 8.82 -0.53
N VAL A 67 10.47 9.34 -0.72
CA VAL A 67 11.24 9.19 -1.96
C VAL A 67 11.50 7.72 -2.28
N SER A 68 11.85 6.91 -1.26
CA SER A 68 12.10 5.47 -1.42
C SER A 68 10.84 4.71 -1.87
N VAL A 69 9.68 5.03 -1.30
CA VAL A 69 8.39 4.43 -1.68
C VAL A 69 8.00 4.84 -3.10
N VAL A 70 8.13 6.12 -3.45
CA VAL A 70 7.83 6.60 -4.81
C VAL A 70 8.76 5.96 -5.83
N ALA A 71 10.06 5.80 -5.51
CA ALA A 71 11.01 5.07 -6.34
C ALA A 71 10.63 3.60 -6.53
N ALA A 72 10.18 2.92 -5.46
CA ALA A 72 9.68 1.55 -5.54
C ALA A 72 8.50 1.42 -6.50
N LEU A 73 7.53 2.33 -6.41
CA LEU A 73 6.35 2.36 -7.29
C LEU A 73 6.74 2.65 -8.75
N MET A 74 7.67 3.57 -8.99
CA MET A 74 8.17 3.84 -10.34
C MET A 74 8.87 2.61 -10.93
N MET A 75 9.72 1.92 -10.16
CA MET A 75 10.35 0.68 -10.60
C MET A 75 9.29 -0.40 -10.88
N TRP A 76 8.25 -0.50 -10.05
CA TRP A 76 7.18 -1.46 -10.29
C TRP A 76 6.43 -1.16 -11.59
N ILE A 77 6.14 0.09 -11.92
CA ILE A 77 5.36 0.40 -13.13
C ILE A 77 6.23 0.33 -14.40
N PHE A 78 7.45 0.88 -14.35
CA PHE A 78 8.29 1.08 -15.54
C PHE A 78 9.35 0.00 -15.76
N ALA A 79 9.77 -0.70 -14.71
CA ALA A 79 10.85 -1.69 -14.79
C ALA A 79 10.34 -3.14 -14.82
N THR A 80 9.05 -3.37 -15.05
CA THR A 80 8.45 -4.73 -15.13
C THR A 80 9.14 -5.65 -16.14
N ALA A 81 9.73 -5.11 -17.21
CA ALA A 81 10.44 -5.88 -18.22
C ALA A 81 11.88 -6.28 -17.81
N TRP A 82 12.44 -5.68 -16.76
CA TRP A 82 13.84 -5.88 -16.36
C TRP A 82 14.01 -6.39 -14.94
N ILE A 83 13.10 -6.04 -14.03
CA ILE A 83 13.21 -6.31 -12.60
C ILE A 83 11.86 -6.83 -12.09
N GLU A 84 11.91 -8.01 -11.48
CA GLU A 84 10.76 -8.58 -10.75
C GLU A 84 10.37 -7.67 -9.57
N PRO A 85 9.07 -7.46 -9.29
CA PRO A 85 8.62 -6.55 -8.23
C PRO A 85 9.23 -6.84 -6.85
N ALA A 86 9.44 -8.12 -6.52
CA ALA A 86 10.09 -8.53 -5.28
C ALA A 86 11.54 -8.02 -5.18
N MET A 87 12.28 -8.05 -6.29
CA MET A 87 13.66 -7.57 -6.33
C MET A 87 13.74 -6.05 -6.21
N ALA A 88 12.80 -5.32 -6.83
CA ALA A 88 12.68 -3.87 -6.66
C ALA A 88 12.40 -3.49 -5.19
N ALA A 89 11.51 -4.23 -4.51
CA ALA A 89 11.23 -4.02 -3.09
C ALA A 89 12.46 -4.27 -2.21
N LEU A 90 13.19 -5.37 -2.44
CA LEU A 90 14.42 -5.68 -1.70
C LEU A 90 15.50 -4.61 -1.89
N LEU A 91 15.68 -4.12 -3.13
CA LEU A 91 16.63 -3.04 -3.42
C LEU A 91 16.31 -1.78 -2.62
N VAL A 92 15.03 -1.39 -2.56
CA VAL A 92 14.60 -0.22 -1.79
C VAL A 92 14.81 -0.43 -0.29
N ILE A 93 14.56 -1.63 0.25
CA ILE A 93 14.83 -1.94 1.67
C ILE A 93 16.33 -1.77 1.98
N VAL A 94 17.22 -2.26 1.10
CA VAL A 94 18.68 -2.09 1.28
C VAL A 94 19.07 -0.61 1.24
N LEU A 95 18.48 0.19 0.35
CA LEU A 95 18.71 1.64 0.31
C LEU A 95 18.21 2.34 1.59
N MET A 96 17.06 1.93 2.13
CA MET A 96 16.51 2.50 3.37
C MET A 96 17.35 2.14 4.59
N LEU A 97 17.93 0.95 4.63
CA LEU A 97 18.93 0.55 5.65
C LEU A 97 20.21 1.37 5.51
N TRP A 98 20.71 1.57 4.29
CA TRP A 98 21.94 2.31 4.04
C TRP A 98 21.81 3.81 4.36
N THR A 99 20.65 4.40 4.05
CA THR A 99 20.34 5.80 4.37
C THR A 99 20.03 6.04 5.86
N GLY A 100 19.94 4.97 6.66
CA GLY A 100 19.64 5.04 8.10
C GLY A 100 18.18 5.41 8.41
N VAL A 101 17.30 5.30 7.41
CA VAL A 101 15.85 5.51 7.58
C VAL A 101 15.23 4.34 8.34
N LEU A 102 15.73 3.12 8.09
CA LEU A 102 15.37 1.91 8.83
C LEU A 102 16.60 1.36 9.54
N ASN A 103 16.40 0.84 10.75
CA ASN A 103 17.41 0.03 11.41
C ASN A 103 17.14 -1.46 11.18
N TRP A 104 18.20 -2.26 11.25
CA TRP A 104 18.08 -3.73 11.16
C TRP A 104 17.16 -4.31 12.24
N ASN A 105 17.17 -3.70 13.43
CA ASN A 105 16.28 -4.08 14.53
C ASN A 105 14.80 -3.83 14.21
N ASP A 106 14.49 -2.80 13.41
CA ASP A 106 13.11 -2.47 13.03
C ASP A 106 12.55 -3.54 12.06
N ILE A 107 13.39 -4.10 11.19
CA ILE A 107 13.00 -5.17 10.25
C ILE A 107 12.83 -6.51 10.97
N THR A 108 13.81 -6.89 11.80
CA THR A 108 13.80 -8.18 12.49
C THR A 108 12.75 -8.27 13.59
N SER A 109 12.39 -7.14 14.21
CA SER A 109 11.31 -7.09 15.21
C SER A 109 9.90 -7.09 14.60
N ASN A 110 9.75 -6.85 13.28
CA ASN A 110 8.45 -6.81 12.62
C ASN A 110 7.86 -8.20 12.38
N LYS A 111 7.23 -8.76 13.42
CA LYS A 111 6.63 -10.09 13.41
C LYS A 111 5.60 -10.30 12.30
N ALA A 112 4.87 -9.25 11.89
CA ALA A 112 3.87 -9.35 10.83
C ALA A 112 4.50 -9.69 9.47
N ALA A 113 5.68 -9.12 9.17
CA ALA A 113 6.41 -9.43 7.95
C ALA A 113 6.88 -10.90 7.95
N TRP A 114 7.44 -11.38 9.06
CA TRP A 114 7.96 -12.75 9.17
C TRP A 114 6.87 -13.83 9.19
N ASN A 115 5.70 -13.54 9.74
CA ASN A 115 4.54 -14.45 9.72
C ASN A 115 4.04 -14.76 8.30
N THR A 116 4.38 -13.95 7.29
CA THR A 116 3.99 -14.23 5.90
C THR A 116 4.86 -15.33 5.26
N PHE A 117 6.07 -15.54 5.80
CA PHE A 117 7.01 -16.57 5.33
C PHE A 117 7.00 -17.85 6.20
N ALA A 118 6.23 -17.84 7.29
CA ALA A 118 6.03 -18.98 8.19
C ALA A 118 4.80 -19.80 7.76
#